data_AF-A0A7W9E4A7-F1
#
_entry.id   AF-A0A7W9E4A7-F1
#
_cell.length_a   1.000
_cell.length_b   1.000
_cell.length_c   1.000
_cell.angle_alpha   90.00
_cell.angle_beta   90.00
_cell.angle_gamma   90.00
#
_symmetry.space_group_name_H-M   'P 1'
#
loop_
_entity.id
_entity.type
_entity.pdbx_description
1 polymer ?
#
loop_
_entity_poly.entity_id
_entity_poly.type
_entity_poly.pdbx_seq_one_letter_code
_entity_poly.pdbx_strand_id
1 'polypeptide(L)'
;MGDDFGAEMMVVGFSQGGFIAQTLADDQSFNIKEVLTYGTPELVGHRNFGGANVVRLMHNGDPVPGFQWLTNNVVTQTTSSILTAVLGEELPEKGSSINFRAGNFDVTSHAPDKYMQIADEYDKSVNSEILSSRSSQQRFHGTVVSDTY
;
A
#
# COMPACT_ATOMS: atom_id res chain seq x y z
N MET A 1 -17.06 -17.61 -13.21
CA MET A 1 -16.28 -18.47 -12.30
C MET A 1 -15.14 -19.05 -13.12
N GLY A 2 -13.95 -18.48 -12.99
CA GLY A 2 -12.75 -18.93 -13.67
C GLY A 2 -11.60 -18.80 -12.68
N ASP A 3 -11.02 -19.94 -12.34
CA ASP A 3 -9.99 -20.10 -11.32
C ASP A 3 -8.69 -19.36 -11.72
N ASP A 4 -8.31 -18.37 -10.93
CA ASP A 4 -7.01 -18.19 -10.24
C ASP A 4 -5.72 -18.80 -10.85
N PHE A 5 -5.31 -18.40 -12.06
CA PHE A 5 -4.01 -18.78 -12.65
C PHE A 5 -2.89 -17.71 -12.53
N GLY A 6 -3.10 -16.63 -11.78
CA GLY A 6 -2.10 -15.59 -11.59
C GLY A 6 -1.49 -15.65 -10.19
N ALA A 7 -0.15 -15.69 -10.09
CA ALA A 7 0.52 -15.55 -8.81
C ALA A 7 0.01 -14.30 -8.07
N GLU A 8 -0.51 -14.49 -6.87
CA GLU A 8 -0.89 -13.37 -6.02
C GLU A 8 0.36 -12.59 -5.63
N MET A 9 0.25 -11.26 -5.59
CA MET A 9 1.37 -10.41 -5.21
C MET A 9 1.04 -9.51 -4.04
N MET A 10 2.03 -9.37 -3.16
CA MET A 10 2.13 -8.31 -2.18
C MET A 10 3.19 -7.32 -2.65
N VAL A 11 2.83 -6.05 -2.76
CA VAL A 11 3.76 -4.99 -3.15
C VAL A 11 4.08 -4.14 -1.93
N VAL A 12 5.37 -3.96 -1.68
CA VAL A 12 5.88 -3.22 -0.53
C VAL A 12 6.66 -2.00 -1.02
N GLY A 13 6.43 -0.83 -0.43
CA GLY A 13 7.12 0.38 -0.86
C GLY A 13 7.22 1.49 0.19
N PHE A 14 8.39 2.12 0.23
CA PHE A 14 8.67 3.29 1.06
C PHE A 14 8.59 4.58 0.22
N SER A 15 8.02 5.65 0.78
CA SER A 15 7.99 6.98 0.17
C SER A 15 7.45 6.94 -1.28
N GLN A 16 8.18 7.46 -2.27
CA GLN A 16 7.82 7.39 -3.68
C GLN A 16 7.63 5.95 -4.19
N GLY A 17 8.39 4.97 -3.69
CA GLY A 17 8.21 3.56 -4.04
C GLY A 17 6.85 3.02 -3.59
N GLY A 18 6.34 3.47 -2.45
CA GLY A 18 4.98 3.13 -2.00
C GLY A 18 3.89 3.82 -2.80
N PHE A 19 4.17 4.99 -3.37
CA PHE A 19 3.23 5.66 -4.28
C PHE A 19 3.08 4.82 -5.55
N ILE A 20 4.20 4.38 -6.13
CA ILE A 20 4.20 3.48 -7.29
C ILE A 20 3.48 2.17 -6.96
N ALA A 21 3.72 1.58 -5.78
CA ALA A 21 3.02 0.37 -5.33
C ALA A 21 1.49 0.54 -5.31
N GLN A 22 1.00 1.66 -4.79
CA GLN A 22 -0.43 1.99 -4.79
C GLN A 22 -0.97 2.15 -6.22
N THR A 23 -0.25 2.84 -7.11
CA THR A 23 -0.66 3.00 -8.52
C THR A 23 -0.71 1.66 -9.25
N LEU A 24 0.26 0.78 -9.04
CA LEU A 24 0.29 -0.54 -9.65
C LEU A 24 -0.90 -1.40 -9.22
N ALA A 25 -1.27 -1.34 -7.94
CA ALA A 25 -2.46 -2.02 -7.44
C ALA A 25 -3.74 -1.46 -8.08
N ASP A 26 -3.82 -0.13 -8.22
CA ASP A 26 -4.98 0.54 -8.79
C ASP A 26 -5.18 0.32 -10.30
N ASP A 27 -4.09 0.08 -11.03
CA ASP A 27 -4.11 -0.16 -12.47
C ASP A 27 -4.66 -1.56 -12.85
N GLN A 28 -4.64 -2.52 -11.92
CA GLN A 28 -5.09 -3.90 -12.11
C GLN A 28 -4.35 -4.70 -13.20
N SER A 29 -3.20 -4.20 -13.68
CA SER A 29 -2.31 -4.92 -14.60
C SER A 29 -1.69 -6.19 -13.98
N PHE A 30 -1.83 -6.36 -12.68
CA PHE A 30 -1.25 -7.42 -11.87
C PHE A 30 -2.23 -7.94 -10.83
N ASN A 31 -2.11 -9.21 -10.42
CA ASN A 31 -2.92 -9.80 -9.35
C ASN A 31 -2.42 -9.37 -7.95
N ILE A 32 -2.39 -8.07 -7.69
CA ILE A 32 -1.97 -7.50 -6.40
C ILE A 32 -3.11 -7.64 -5.40
N LYS A 33 -2.86 -8.33 -4.30
CA LYS A 33 -3.84 -8.54 -3.22
C LYS A 33 -3.53 -7.75 -1.97
N GLU A 34 -2.26 -7.38 -1.77
CA GLU A 34 -1.78 -6.65 -0.61
C GLU A 34 -0.82 -5.53 -1.03
N VAL A 35 -1.01 -4.36 -0.43
CA VAL A 35 -0.11 -3.22 -0.57
C VAL A 35 0.31 -2.80 0.83
N LEU A 36 1.62 -2.85 1.12
CA LEU A 36 2.19 -2.39 2.38
C LEU A 36 3.11 -1.20 2.10
N THR A 37 2.80 -0.06 2.71
CA THR A 37 3.55 1.17 2.47
C THR A 37 4.10 1.78 3.75
N TYR A 38 5.23 2.45 3.62
CA TYR A 38 5.94 3.11 4.71
C TYR A 38 6.18 4.57 4.36
N GLY A 39 5.63 5.51 5.13
CA GLY A 39 5.88 6.94 4.95
C GLY A 39 5.49 7.46 3.57
N THR A 40 4.44 6.90 3.00
CA THR A 40 4.09 7.09 1.60
C THR A 40 2.98 8.12 1.44
N PRO A 41 3.03 9.01 0.43
CA PRO A 41 1.91 9.92 0.14
C PRO A 41 0.66 9.13 -0.27
N GLU A 42 -0.51 9.61 0.15
CA GLU A 42 -1.78 8.98 -0.16
C GLU A 42 -2.13 9.16 -1.65
N LEU A 43 -2.40 8.05 -2.36
CA LEU A 43 -2.88 8.11 -3.74
C LEU A 43 -4.31 8.68 -3.77
N VAL A 44 -4.47 9.90 -4.29
CA VAL A 44 -5.80 10.52 -4.46
C VAL A 44 -6.47 9.99 -5.73
N GLY A 45 -7.79 9.77 -5.68
CA GLY A 45 -8.57 9.36 -6.85
C GLY A 45 -8.39 7.89 -7.25
N HIS A 46 -7.96 7.04 -6.32
CA HIS A 46 -7.79 5.61 -6.53
C HIS A 46 -9.13 4.90 -6.84
N ARG A 47 -9.11 3.90 -7.73
CA ARG A 47 -10.18 2.95 -8.06
C ARG A 47 -10.17 1.74 -7.10
N ASN A 48 -10.28 2.04 -5.80
CA ASN A 48 -10.22 1.04 -4.73
C ASN A 48 -8.95 0.16 -4.73
N PHE A 49 -7.82 0.63 -5.28
CA PHE A 49 -6.56 -0.11 -5.37
C PHE A 49 -6.73 -1.47 -6.07
N GLY A 50 -7.63 -1.53 -7.05
CA GLY A 50 -7.91 -2.78 -7.76
C GLY A 50 -8.58 -3.86 -6.89
N GLY A 51 -9.05 -3.51 -5.69
CA GLY A 51 -9.57 -4.43 -4.69
C GLY A 51 -8.51 -4.99 -3.73
N ALA A 52 -7.26 -4.53 -3.82
CA ALA A 52 -6.21 -4.94 -2.90
C ALA A 52 -6.47 -4.41 -1.47
N ASN A 53 -6.03 -5.19 -0.47
CA ASN A 53 -5.89 -4.70 0.89
C ASN A 53 -4.71 -3.73 0.97
N VAL A 54 -4.86 -2.63 1.72
CA VAL A 54 -3.82 -1.61 1.86
C VAL A 54 -3.50 -1.36 3.32
N VAL A 55 -2.22 -1.47 3.66
CA VAL A 55 -1.68 -1.08 4.96
C VAL A 55 -0.69 0.06 4.77
N ARG A 56 -0.89 1.14 5.52
CA ARG A 56 0.00 2.30 5.53
C ARG A 56 0.60 2.44 6.92
N LEU A 57 1.90 2.23 7.01
CA LEU A 57 2.67 2.53 8.21
C LEU A 57 3.13 3.99 8.12
N MET A 58 2.85 4.75 9.17
CA MET A 58 3.07 6.19 9.24
C MET A 58 3.84 6.53 10.52
N HIS A 59 4.93 7.27 10.40
CA HIS A 59 5.60 7.82 11.57
C HIS A 59 4.92 9.12 12.01
N ASN A 60 4.84 9.35 13.33
CA ASN A 60 4.37 10.61 13.88
C ASN A 60 5.32 11.76 13.51
N GLY A 61 4.80 12.80 12.88
CA GLY A 61 5.58 13.94 12.42
C GLY A 61 6.13 13.80 11.00
N ASP A 62 6.10 12.62 10.37
CA ASP A 62 6.45 12.52 8.94
C ASP A 62 5.43 13.30 8.11
N PRO A 63 5.85 14.34 7.37
CA PRO A 63 4.93 15.15 6.59
C PRO A 63 4.56 14.50 5.24
N VAL A 64 5.32 13.51 4.76
CA VAL A 64 5.15 12.90 3.43
C VAL A 64 3.77 12.29 3.22
N PRO A 65 3.22 11.50 4.15
CA PRO A 65 1.87 10.97 3.99
C PRO A 65 0.76 12.04 3.85
N GLY A 66 0.99 13.26 4.36
CA GLY A 66 0.04 14.37 4.26
C GLY A 66 0.20 15.24 3.00
N PHE A 67 1.23 15.02 2.18
CA PHE A 67 1.51 15.86 1.01
C PHE A 67 0.76 15.41 -0.24
N GLN A 68 -0.49 15.87 -0.38
CA GLN A 68 -1.34 15.61 -1.56
C GLN A 68 -0.89 16.33 -2.86
N TRP A 69 -0.02 17.34 -2.78
CA TRP A 69 0.44 18.06 -3.98
C TRP A 69 1.46 17.25 -4.81
N LEU A 70 2.16 16.30 -4.19
CA LEU A 70 3.06 15.37 -4.90
C LEU A 70 2.27 14.41 -5.80
N THR A 71 1.02 14.10 -5.44
CA THR A 71 0.20 13.14 -6.18
C THR A 71 -0.47 13.77 -7.40
N ASN A 72 -0.80 15.06 -7.37
CA ASN A 72 -1.45 15.76 -8.50
C ASN A 72 -0.58 15.81 -9.77
N ASN A 73 0.76 15.80 -9.64
CA ASN A 73 1.68 15.82 -10.78
C ASN A 73 2.02 14.42 -11.33
N VAL A 74 1.73 13.34 -10.60
CA VAL A 74 1.96 11.96 -11.05
C VAL A 74 0.64 11.29 -11.48
N VAL A 75 -0.47 11.61 -10.82
CA VAL A 75 -1.83 11.15 -11.19
C VAL A 75 -2.26 11.67 -12.56
N THR A 76 -1.67 12.77 -13.06
CA THR A 76 -1.90 13.27 -14.42
C THR A 76 -1.34 12.38 -15.54
N GLN A 77 -0.55 11.34 -15.23
CA GLN A 77 -0.03 10.41 -16.25
C GLN A 77 -0.65 9.01 -16.23
N THR A 78 -1.38 8.58 -15.20
CA THR A 78 -1.73 7.14 -15.08
C THR A 78 -3.18 6.78 -14.77
N THR A 79 -4.06 7.70 -14.38
CA THR A 79 -5.47 7.29 -14.15
C THR A 79 -6.45 8.21 -14.86
N SER A 80 -6.90 7.71 -16.00
CA SER A 80 -8.04 8.22 -16.75
C SER A 80 -9.33 7.98 -15.94
N SER A 81 -9.53 8.73 -14.85
CA SER A 81 -10.76 8.70 -14.04
C SER A 81 -11.99 9.12 -14.86
N ILE A 82 -11.77 9.80 -15.98
CA ILE A 82 -12.79 10.17 -16.97
C ILE A 82 -13.19 8.97 -17.83
N LEU A 83 -12.30 7.99 -18.07
CA LEU A 83 -12.60 6.82 -18.90
C LEU A 83 -13.55 5.85 -18.19
N THR A 84 -13.39 5.65 -16.88
CA THR A 84 -14.25 4.77 -16.07
C THR A 84 -15.69 5.29 -16.01
N ALA A 85 -15.90 6.60 -15.96
CA ALA A 85 -17.23 7.21 -15.98
C ALA A 85 -17.92 7.13 -17.36
N VAL A 86 -17.15 7.03 -18.45
CA VAL A 86 -17.67 6.95 -19.83
C VAL A 86 -17.91 5.50 -20.28
N LEU A 87 -17.15 4.54 -19.75
CA LEU A 87 -17.22 3.12 -20.15
C LEU A 87 -18.16 2.26 -19.29
N GLY A 88 -18.64 2.77 -18.16
CA GLY A 88 -19.57 2.02 -17.29
C GLY A 88 -18.93 0.83 -16.57
N GLU A 89 -17.61 0.83 -16.40
CA GLU A 89 -16.93 -0.20 -15.62
C GLU A 89 -17.24 -0.03 -14.13
N GLU A 90 -17.81 -1.06 -13.52
CA GLU A 90 -17.99 -1.12 -12.06
C GLU A 90 -16.62 -1.10 -11.38
N LEU A 91 -16.47 -0.23 -10.38
CA LEU A 91 -15.25 -0.21 -9.57
C LEU A 91 -15.10 -1.55 -8.85
N PRO A 92 -13.86 -2.07 -8.71
CA PRO A 92 -13.61 -3.26 -7.91
C PRO A 92 -14.15 -3.10 -6.49
N GLU A 93 -14.60 -4.21 -5.88
CA GLU A 93 -14.95 -4.21 -4.47
C GLU A 93 -13.75 -3.74 -3.64
N LYS A 94 -14.01 -2.85 -2.68
CA LYS A 94 -12.95 -2.24 -1.88
C LYS A 94 -12.36 -3.25 -0.89
N GLY A 95 -11.05 -3.46 -0.96
CA GLY A 95 -10.30 -4.20 0.06
C GLY A 95 -10.21 -3.46 1.39
N SER A 96 -9.63 -4.12 2.40
CA SER A 96 -9.38 -3.49 3.71
C SER A 96 -8.36 -2.35 3.60
N SER A 97 -8.48 -1.31 4.41
CA SER A 97 -7.54 -0.19 4.44
C SER A 97 -7.19 0.17 5.88
N ILE A 98 -5.93 -0.01 6.27
CA ILE A 98 -5.43 0.24 7.61
C ILE A 98 -4.37 1.33 7.56
N ASN A 99 -4.53 2.35 8.40
CA ASN A 99 -3.50 3.34 8.68
C ASN A 99 -2.95 3.08 10.09
N PHE A 100 -1.72 2.58 10.18
CA PHE A 100 -1.03 2.37 11.44
C PHE A 100 -0.04 3.51 11.68
N ARG A 101 -0.25 4.25 12.76
CA ARG A 101 0.58 5.41 13.11
C ARG A 101 1.23 5.22 14.46
N ALA A 102 2.54 5.40 14.51
CA ALA A 102 3.36 5.15 15.69
C ALA A 102 4.60 6.06 15.72
N GLY A 103 5.48 5.87 16.71
CA GLY A 103 6.68 6.68 16.92
C GLY A 103 6.42 7.99 17.65
N ASN A 104 7.47 8.67 18.11
CA ASN A 104 7.35 10.00 18.71
C ASN A 104 7.23 11.06 17.61
N PHE A 105 6.61 12.21 17.91
CA PHE A 105 6.52 13.30 16.92
C PHE A 105 7.91 13.81 16.54
N ASP A 106 8.27 13.65 15.27
CA ASP A 106 9.53 14.11 14.70
C ASP A 106 9.30 14.54 13.24
N VAL A 107 9.46 15.83 12.94
CA VAL A 107 9.24 16.39 11.59
C VAL A 107 10.30 16.01 10.57
N THR A 108 11.39 15.38 11.02
CA THR A 108 12.47 14.86 10.18
C THR A 108 12.40 13.34 10.00
N SER A 109 11.33 12.70 10.47
CA SER A 109 11.19 11.23 10.54
C SER A 109 10.95 10.51 9.21
N HIS A 110 11.14 11.18 8.08
CA HIS A 110 11.03 10.54 6.76
C HIS A 110 12.31 9.77 6.39
N ALA A 111 12.64 8.74 7.19
CA ALA A 111 13.84 7.94 7.03
C ALA A 111 13.55 6.44 7.27
N PRO A 112 14.14 5.52 6.48
CA PRO A 112 13.83 4.08 6.57
C PRO A 112 14.03 3.46 7.96
N ASP A 113 15.06 3.88 8.70
CA ASP A 113 15.37 3.40 10.05
C ASP A 113 14.24 3.65 11.04
N LYS A 114 13.55 4.80 10.93
CA LYS A 114 12.37 5.11 11.75
C LYS A 114 11.23 4.15 11.46
N TYR A 115 11.05 3.78 10.20
CA TYR A 115 9.99 2.87 9.77
C TYR A 115 10.23 1.42 10.15
N MET A 116 11.47 1.02 10.43
CA MET A 116 11.76 -0.29 11.04
C MET A 116 11.14 -0.41 12.44
N GLN A 117 11.25 0.64 13.26
CA GLN A 117 10.60 0.66 14.58
C GLN A 117 9.07 0.57 14.45
N ILE A 118 8.50 1.29 13.48
CA ILE A 118 7.05 1.26 13.23
C ILE A 118 6.59 -0.14 12.78
N ALA A 119 7.38 -0.83 11.94
CA ALA A 119 7.12 -2.21 11.55
C ALA A 119 7.10 -3.14 12.77
N ASP A 120 8.09 -3.00 13.65
CA ASP A 120 8.19 -3.74 14.90
C ASP A 120 6.98 -3.50 15.83
N GLU A 121 6.49 -2.27 15.91
CA GLU A 121 5.30 -1.91 16.69
C GLU A 121 4.01 -2.45 16.06
N TYR A 122 3.92 -2.44 14.72
CA TYR A 122 2.83 -3.07 13.97
C TYR A 122 2.78 -4.58 14.25
N ASP A 123 3.94 -5.25 14.24
CA ASP A 123 4.05 -6.69 14.53
C ASP A 123 3.77 -7.03 16.01
N LYS A 124 3.91 -6.09 16.92
CA LYS A 124 3.56 -6.30 18.34
C LYS A 124 2.11 -5.89 18.66
N SER A 125 1.41 -5.26 17.73
CA SER A 125 0.05 -4.77 17.95
C SER A 125 -0.94 -5.90 18.22
N VAL A 126 -1.77 -5.72 19.24
CA VAL A 126 -2.88 -6.64 19.59
C VAL A 126 -4.24 -6.17 19.06
N ASN A 127 -4.26 -5.11 18.26
CA ASN A 127 -5.48 -4.63 17.61
C ASN A 127 -6.01 -5.68 16.63
N SER A 128 -7.31 -5.99 16.70
CA SER A 128 -7.95 -7.05 15.90
C SER A 128 -7.90 -6.81 14.39
N GLU A 129 -7.97 -5.57 13.92
CA GLU A 129 -7.85 -5.24 12.50
C GLU A 129 -6.43 -5.49 11.99
N ILE A 130 -5.42 -5.14 12.80
CA ILE A 130 -4.01 -5.39 12.51
C ILE A 130 -3.70 -6.89 12.55
N LEU A 131 -4.28 -7.64 13.48
CA LEU A 131 -4.16 -9.10 13.52
C LEU A 131 -4.76 -9.76 12.28
N SER A 132 -5.93 -9.30 11.83
CA SER A 132 -6.58 -9.77 10.60
C SER A 132 -5.71 -9.49 9.37
N SER A 133 -5.21 -8.25 9.26
CA SER A 133 -4.34 -7.84 8.15
C SER A 133 -3.02 -8.63 8.12
N ARG A 134 -2.36 -8.86 9.26
CA ARG A 134 -1.15 -9.69 9.30
C ARG A 134 -1.42 -11.13 8.94
N SER A 135 -2.56 -11.68 9.38
CA SER A 135 -2.98 -13.04 8.96
C SER A 135 -3.16 -13.11 7.45
N SER A 136 -3.71 -12.06 6.84
CA SER A 136 -3.78 -11.93 5.38
C SER A 136 -2.38 -11.93 4.74
N GLN A 137 -1.44 -11.15 5.27
CA GLN A 137 -0.09 -11.00 4.74
C GLN A 137 0.78 -12.26 4.86
N GLN A 138 0.49 -13.14 5.82
CA GLN A 138 1.26 -14.38 6.03
C GLN A 138 1.33 -15.28 4.79
N ARG A 139 0.35 -15.22 3.89
CA ARG A 139 0.38 -16.01 2.64
C ARG A 139 1.50 -15.60 1.67
N PHE A 140 2.10 -14.41 1.88
CA PHE A 140 3.22 -13.90 1.10
C PHE A 140 4.58 -14.14 1.78
N HIS A 141 4.61 -14.78 2.95
CA HIS A 141 5.85 -15.16 3.61
C HIS A 141 6.46 -16.37 2.88
N GLY A 142 7.41 -16.09 2.00
CA GLY A 142 8.21 -17.11 1.32
C GLY A 142 9.42 -17.57 2.13
N THR A 143 10.05 -18.67 1.69
CA THR A 143 11.41 -19.01 2.12
C THR A 143 12.38 -18.18 1.28
N VAL A 144 13.26 -17.41 1.92
CA VAL A 144 14.38 -16.77 1.21
C VAL A 144 15.31 -17.88 0.74
N VAL A 145 15.25 -18.21 -0.55
CA VAL A 145 16.23 -19.08 -1.18
C VAL A 145 17.42 -18.18 -1.48
N SER A 146 18.51 -18.29 -0.72
CA SER A 146 19.70 -17.49 -0.97
C SER A 146 20.28 -17.87 -2.33
N ASP A 147 20.23 -16.97 -3.30
CA ASP A 147 21.04 -17.12 -4.50
C ASP A 147 22.50 -16.87 -4.11
N THR A 148 23.28 -17.94 -4.15
CA THR A 148 24.75 -17.85 -4.12
C THR A 148 25.16 -17.48 -5.54
N TYR A 149 25.44 -16.21 -5.79
CA TYR A 149 26.14 -15.76 -7.00
C TYR A 149 27.64 -15.65 -6.74
#